data_AF-A0A7C3K8R9-F1
#
_entry.id   AF-A0A7C3K8R9-F1
#
_cell.length_a   1.000
_cell.length_b   1.000
_cell.length_c   1.000
_cell.angle_alpha   90.00
_cell.angle_beta   90.00
_cell.angle_gamma   90.00
#
_symmetry.space_group_name_H-M   'P 1'
#
loop_
_entity.id
_entity.type
_entity.pdbx_description
1 polymer ?
#
loop_
_entity_poly.entity_id
_entity_poly.type
_entity_poly.pdbx_seq_one_letter_code
_entity_poly.pdbx_strand_id
1 'polypeptide(L)'
;MSVSAAALMTLAGSALATGDAPRFPAEIDLTGAQPAGAAAMAGALVIVTDNEGQEIEIDIGPETGKVRVWGVDGIPSGAVFEGVTSLSLTTGAGTDAIFIRVFALEVMPISVNTNAGNSDVKIRYELAESSQTATTDVVVTGGTGEDKAAFEVESLAAGFVATWTVSGLSGNNEATAVINSPEDSDLMSVDFDFTASGGLDKYVFDVISFAQSAQFGLSADTGGADDLAVVTLDNFASGSDTDAAFALRLGTGGDTSEIVVNSPGGTADLTGSSLGGSGDDLLKLVQEANGRINLRLNGQGGHDYVDVFAKGSNVRGTPRLLGAGGNDFLKLFVDGPHVATPIIDGGAGYDIAYGFGTIINCEEVNN
;
A
#
# COMPACT_ATOMS: atom_id res chain seq x y z
N MET A 1 -76.35 17.27 19.56
CA MET A 1 -75.79 16.89 20.88
C MET A 1 -74.37 17.43 20.89
N SER A 2 -74.25 18.70 21.26
CA SER A 2 -73.98 19.20 22.63
C SER A 2 -72.47 19.17 22.94
N VAL A 3 -71.77 20.29 22.71
CA VAL A 3 -71.29 21.29 23.72
C VAL A 3 -69.95 20.78 24.32
N SER A 4 -68.81 21.48 24.37
CA SER A 4 -68.54 22.91 24.65
C SER A 4 -67.05 23.30 24.46
N ALA A 5 -66.84 24.59 24.21
CA ALA A 5 -65.86 25.54 24.79
C ALA A 5 -64.34 25.21 24.77
N ALA A 6 -63.48 25.98 24.08
CA ALA A 6 -63.10 27.39 24.25
C ALA A 6 -62.22 27.67 25.49
N ALA A 7 -60.97 28.09 25.25
CA ALA A 7 -60.29 29.10 26.07
C ALA A 7 -59.10 29.70 25.28
N LEU A 8 -59.33 30.92 24.82
CA LEU A 8 -58.33 31.92 24.46
C LEU A 8 -57.70 32.44 25.78
N MET A 9 -56.37 32.47 25.90
CA MET A 9 -55.72 33.31 26.92
C MET A 9 -54.42 33.88 26.37
N THR A 10 -54.48 35.18 26.08
CA THR A 10 -53.36 36.08 25.83
C THR A 10 -52.69 36.39 27.16
N LEU A 11 -51.37 36.21 27.28
CA LEU A 11 -50.55 36.93 28.25
C LEU A 11 -49.31 37.47 27.55
N ALA A 12 -49.22 38.79 27.49
CA ALA A 12 -48.02 39.52 27.17
C ALA A 12 -47.22 39.77 28.46
N GLY A 13 -45.89 39.73 28.34
CA GLY A 13 -44.96 40.41 29.25
C GLY A 13 -44.04 39.49 30.03
N SER A 14 -42.78 39.37 29.58
CA SER A 14 -41.64 40.08 30.20
C SER A 14 -40.32 39.56 29.64
N ALA A 15 -39.47 40.48 29.20
CA ALA A 15 -38.12 40.21 28.72
C ALA A 15 -37.19 39.72 29.85
N LEU A 16 -36.32 38.77 29.52
CA LEU A 16 -35.00 38.54 30.13
C LEU A 16 -34.12 37.82 29.09
N ALA A 17 -32.86 38.24 29.04
CA ALA A 17 -31.99 38.16 27.90
C ALA A 17 -31.13 36.87 27.82
N THR A 18 -30.41 36.78 26.69
CA THR A 18 -29.14 36.07 26.44
C THR A 18 -29.14 34.56 26.28
N GLY A 19 -28.81 34.13 25.05
CA GLY A 19 -28.35 32.78 24.74
C GLY A 19 -28.56 32.44 23.26
N ASP A 20 -27.75 33.02 22.37
CA ASP A 20 -27.62 32.52 20.99
C ASP A 20 -27.14 31.06 21.05
N ALA A 21 -28.03 30.13 20.71
CA ALA A 21 -27.62 28.77 20.40
C ALA A 21 -26.79 28.82 19.10
N PRO A 22 -25.60 28.22 19.03
CA PRO A 22 -24.84 28.17 17.79
C PRO A 22 -25.69 27.42 16.76
N ARG A 23 -26.12 28.13 15.72
CA ARG A 23 -26.65 27.51 14.51
C ARG A 23 -25.48 26.80 13.86
N PHE A 24 -25.48 25.47 13.92
CA PHE A 24 -24.68 24.67 13.02
C PHE A 24 -25.03 25.10 11.58
N PRO A 25 -24.04 25.42 10.71
CA PRO A 25 -24.34 25.61 9.30
C PRO A 25 -24.90 24.30 8.75
N ALA A 26 -25.84 24.44 7.82
CA ALA A 26 -26.59 23.35 7.22
C ALA A 26 -25.66 22.25 6.67
N GLU A 27 -26.09 21.02 6.88
CA GLU A 27 -25.63 19.80 6.23
C GLU A 27 -25.41 20.08 4.72
N ILE A 28 -24.18 19.92 4.25
CA ILE A 28 -23.86 20.03 2.82
C ILE A 28 -24.50 18.82 2.12
N ASP A 29 -25.46 19.10 1.26
CA ASP A 29 -26.05 18.12 0.35
C ASP A 29 -24.98 17.70 -0.67
N LEU A 30 -24.43 16.50 -0.50
CA LEU A 30 -23.37 15.91 -1.34
C LEU A 30 -23.89 15.27 -2.64
N THR A 31 -25.11 15.59 -3.09
CA THR A 31 -25.72 14.97 -4.28
C THR A 31 -25.71 15.84 -5.55
N GLY A 32 -25.04 16.99 -5.52
CA GLY A 32 -24.86 17.87 -6.68
C GLY A 32 -23.39 18.04 -7.07
N ALA A 33 -23.11 18.19 -8.37
CA ALA A 33 -21.78 18.50 -8.90
C ALA A 33 -21.15 19.66 -8.11
N GLN A 34 -20.08 19.39 -7.35
CA GLN A 34 -19.36 20.45 -6.66
C GLN A 34 -18.66 21.35 -7.70
N PRO A 35 -18.75 22.68 -7.59
CA PRO A 35 -17.90 23.55 -8.38
C PRO A 35 -16.43 23.30 -8.00
N ALA A 36 -15.56 23.21 -9.01
CA ALA A 36 -14.12 23.08 -8.80
C ALA A 36 -13.59 24.22 -7.91
N GLY A 37 -12.67 23.90 -7.00
CA GLY A 37 -12.02 24.88 -6.14
C GLY A 37 -11.28 24.27 -4.97
N ALA A 38 -10.52 25.11 -4.27
CA ALA A 38 -9.89 24.76 -3.00
C ALA A 38 -10.49 25.54 -1.83
N ALA A 39 -10.65 24.85 -0.71
CA ALA A 39 -10.96 25.45 0.57
C ALA A 39 -9.91 25.03 1.60
N ALA A 40 -9.31 26.01 2.27
CA ALA A 40 -8.54 25.77 3.48
C ALA A 40 -9.44 26.06 4.69
N MET A 41 -9.85 25.04 5.43
CA MET A 41 -10.65 25.19 6.65
C MET A 41 -9.97 24.50 7.82
N ALA A 42 -9.65 25.26 8.88
CA ALA A 42 -9.04 24.74 10.11
C ALA A 42 -7.75 23.91 9.91
N GLY A 43 -6.93 24.26 8.91
CA GLY A 43 -5.67 23.55 8.59
C GLY A 43 -5.83 22.43 7.56
N ALA A 44 -7.05 22.00 7.24
CA ALA A 44 -7.27 21.07 6.13
C ALA A 44 -7.28 21.81 4.80
N LEU A 45 -6.40 21.44 3.88
CA LEU A 45 -6.44 21.86 2.49
C LEU A 45 -7.24 20.84 1.69
N VAL A 46 -8.43 21.23 1.24
CA VAL A 46 -9.32 20.40 0.41
C VAL A 46 -9.33 20.96 -1.00
N ILE A 47 -9.02 20.13 -1.99
CA ILE A 47 -9.00 20.44 -3.41
C ILE A 47 -10.02 19.53 -4.11
N VAL A 48 -10.96 20.12 -4.84
CA VAL A 48 -11.93 19.37 -5.66
C VAL A 48 -11.89 19.92 -7.08
N THR A 49 -11.75 19.06 -8.09
CA THR A 49 -11.78 19.47 -9.50
C THR A 49 -13.08 19.04 -10.19
N ASP A 50 -13.27 19.50 -11.42
CA ASP A 50 -14.39 19.08 -12.25
C ASP A 50 -14.14 17.73 -12.95
N ASN A 51 -15.08 17.31 -13.80
CA ASN A 51 -15.05 16.05 -14.55
C ASN A 51 -14.31 16.15 -15.89
N GLU A 52 -13.30 17.02 -15.98
CA GLU A 52 -12.37 17.04 -17.11
C GLU A 52 -11.07 16.38 -16.68
N GLY A 53 -10.25 15.92 -17.64
CA GLY A 53 -8.92 15.39 -17.30
C GLY A 53 -8.02 16.48 -16.73
N GLN A 54 -7.40 16.21 -15.59
CA GLN A 54 -6.57 17.17 -14.87
C GLN A 54 -5.08 16.86 -14.97
N GLU A 55 -4.27 17.91 -14.86
CA GLU A 55 -2.82 17.80 -14.62
C GLU A 55 -2.48 18.69 -13.42
N ILE A 56 -2.30 18.08 -12.25
CA ILE A 56 -2.16 18.76 -10.96
C ILE A 56 -0.75 18.52 -10.42
N GLU A 57 -0.09 19.60 -9.99
CA GLU A 57 1.20 19.53 -9.31
C GLU A 57 1.07 20.12 -7.90
N ILE A 58 1.68 19.47 -6.91
CA ILE A 58 1.67 19.89 -5.51
C ILE A 58 3.07 19.75 -4.92
N ASP A 59 3.58 20.80 -4.29
CA ASP A 59 4.80 20.73 -3.48
C ASP A 59 4.44 20.83 -2.00
N ILE A 60 5.00 19.95 -1.18
CA ILE A 60 4.86 19.94 0.28
C ILE A 60 6.24 20.18 0.90
N GLY A 61 6.36 21.21 1.73
CA GLY A 61 7.62 21.59 2.37
C GLY A 61 8.46 22.59 1.58
N PRO A 62 9.72 22.83 1.98
CA PRO A 62 10.45 22.10 3.03
C PRO A 62 10.03 22.46 4.46
N GLU A 63 9.35 23.59 4.67
CA GLU A 63 8.78 23.94 5.97
C GLU A 63 7.49 23.16 6.23
N THR A 64 7.36 22.54 7.41
CA THR A 64 6.17 21.78 7.80
C THR A 64 4.88 22.61 7.62
N GLY A 65 3.88 22.01 6.96
CA GLY A 65 2.58 22.63 6.71
C GLY A 65 2.56 23.69 5.61
N LYS A 66 3.64 23.87 4.84
CA LYS A 66 3.61 24.65 3.59
C LYS A 66 3.28 23.77 2.41
N VAL A 67 2.31 24.19 1.61
CA VAL A 67 1.89 23.50 0.38
C VAL A 67 1.80 24.50 -0.76
N ARG A 68 2.32 24.16 -1.93
CA ARG A 68 2.14 24.95 -3.16
C ARG A 68 1.41 24.12 -4.20
N VAL A 69 0.48 24.72 -4.93
CA VAL A 69 -0.43 24.01 -5.86
C VAL A 69 -0.43 24.66 -7.25
N TRP A 70 -0.49 23.82 -8.29
CA TRP A 70 -0.67 24.21 -9.69
C TRP A 70 -1.69 23.31 -10.38
N GLY A 71 -2.22 23.77 -11.52
CA GLY A 71 -3.04 22.91 -12.39
C GLY A 71 -4.49 22.71 -11.96
N VAL A 72 -4.96 23.48 -10.98
CA VAL A 72 -6.34 23.39 -10.47
C VAL A 72 -7.13 24.63 -10.86
N ASP A 73 -8.29 24.44 -11.49
CA ASP A 73 -9.16 25.57 -11.83
C ASP A 73 -9.63 26.35 -10.59
N GLY A 74 -9.71 27.67 -10.72
CA GLY A 74 -10.01 28.57 -9.60
C GLY A 74 -8.88 28.80 -8.58
N ILE A 75 -7.78 28.04 -8.65
CA ILE A 75 -6.58 28.30 -7.84
C ILE A 75 -5.53 29.01 -8.70
N PRO A 76 -5.02 30.19 -8.27
CA PRO A 76 -3.89 30.80 -8.94
C PRO A 76 -2.70 29.84 -8.98
N SER A 77 -2.15 29.63 -10.17
CA SER A 77 -0.97 28.79 -10.38
C SER A 77 0.17 29.20 -9.42
N GLY A 78 0.70 28.24 -8.66
CA GLY A 78 1.74 28.47 -7.66
C GLY A 78 1.24 29.07 -6.35
N ALA A 79 -0.07 29.03 -6.08
CA ALA A 79 -0.63 29.46 -4.80
C ALA A 79 -0.01 28.68 -3.64
N VAL A 80 0.32 29.39 -2.56
CA VAL A 80 0.94 28.84 -1.35
C VAL A 80 -0.08 28.86 -0.21
N PHE A 81 -0.19 27.73 0.48
CA PHE A 81 -0.98 27.52 1.68
C PHE A 81 -0.03 27.23 2.84
N GLU A 82 -0.28 27.82 4.01
CA GLU A 82 0.53 27.66 5.22
C GLU A 82 -0.33 27.11 6.36
N GLY A 83 0.31 26.42 7.32
CA GLY A 83 -0.38 25.81 8.45
C GLY A 83 -1.29 24.64 8.03
N VAL A 84 -0.98 24.00 6.91
CA VAL A 84 -1.72 22.83 6.43
C VAL A 84 -1.40 21.62 7.30
N THR A 85 -2.43 20.98 7.83
CA THR A 85 -2.36 19.81 8.71
C THR A 85 -2.92 18.55 8.07
N SER A 86 -3.57 18.67 6.91
CA SER A 86 -4.01 17.56 6.06
C SER A 86 -4.25 18.04 4.63
N LEU A 87 -4.01 17.17 3.65
CA LEU A 87 -4.31 17.42 2.24
C LEU A 87 -5.34 16.39 1.75
N SER A 88 -6.44 16.86 1.18
CA SER A 88 -7.44 16.03 0.51
C SER A 88 -7.63 16.52 -0.91
N LEU A 89 -7.39 15.66 -1.90
CA LEU A 89 -7.57 15.93 -3.31
C LEU A 89 -8.64 14.99 -3.86
N THR A 90 -9.63 15.53 -4.54
CA THR A 90 -10.67 14.76 -5.22
C THR A 90 -10.80 15.25 -6.65
N THR A 91 -10.54 14.39 -7.64
CA THR A 91 -10.73 14.74 -9.05
C THR A 91 -12.03 14.15 -9.60
N GLY A 92 -12.54 14.68 -10.71
CA GLY A 92 -13.78 14.20 -11.31
C GLY A 92 -13.58 13.00 -12.24
N ALA A 93 -14.59 12.70 -13.07
CA ALA A 93 -14.46 11.64 -14.07
C ALA A 93 -13.51 12.07 -15.19
N GLY A 94 -12.37 11.40 -15.41
CA GLY A 94 -11.39 11.91 -16.38
C GLY A 94 -10.19 11.02 -16.68
N THR A 95 -9.17 11.63 -17.25
CA THR A 95 -7.80 11.10 -17.26
C THR A 95 -6.96 12.07 -16.45
N ASP A 96 -6.63 11.70 -15.23
CA ASP A 96 -6.03 12.60 -14.26
C ASP A 96 -4.56 12.25 -14.03
N ALA A 97 -3.69 13.25 -14.10
CA ALA A 97 -2.28 13.15 -13.74
C ALA A 97 -2.02 14.03 -12.52
N ILE A 98 -1.61 13.42 -11.41
CA ILE A 98 -1.38 14.09 -10.13
C ILE A 98 0.07 13.84 -9.72
N PHE A 99 0.83 14.91 -9.55
CA PHE A 99 2.22 14.84 -9.11
C PHE A 99 2.44 15.61 -7.81
N ILE A 100 2.78 14.90 -6.75
CA ILE A 100 3.07 15.48 -5.42
C ILE A 100 4.56 15.32 -5.12
N ARG A 101 5.28 16.41 -4.90
CA ARG A 101 6.66 16.39 -4.39
C ARG A 101 6.67 16.74 -2.91
N VAL A 102 7.45 16.00 -2.14
CA VAL A 102 7.53 16.12 -0.69
C VAL A 102 8.97 16.34 -0.27
N PHE A 103 9.22 17.48 0.39
CA PHE A 103 10.53 17.89 0.90
C PHE A 103 10.56 17.96 2.43
N ALA A 104 9.40 17.82 3.08
CA ALA A 104 9.26 17.89 4.54
C ALA A 104 9.49 16.53 5.19
N LEU A 105 10.11 16.52 6.37
CA LEU A 105 10.31 15.29 7.17
C LEU A 105 9.01 14.85 7.86
N GLU A 106 8.23 15.81 8.37
CA GLU A 106 6.91 15.55 8.93
C GLU A 106 5.86 15.93 7.89
N VAL A 107 5.25 14.92 7.28
CA VAL A 107 4.27 15.09 6.21
C VAL A 107 2.88 14.95 6.84
N MET A 108 2.00 15.90 6.54
CA MET A 108 0.59 15.75 6.90
C MET A 108 -0.03 14.52 6.20
N PRO A 109 -1.12 13.95 6.72
CA PRO A 109 -1.87 12.94 6.00
C PRO A 109 -2.33 13.47 4.63
N ILE A 110 -2.14 12.64 3.59
CA ILE A 110 -2.54 12.94 2.21
C ILE A 110 -3.61 11.94 1.80
N SER A 111 -4.73 12.45 1.29
CA SER A 111 -5.75 11.62 0.62
C SER A 111 -5.94 12.11 -0.81
N VAL A 112 -5.86 11.18 -1.76
CA VAL A 112 -6.15 11.40 -3.18
C VAL A 112 -7.26 10.45 -3.59
N ASN A 113 -8.34 10.97 -4.14
CA ASN A 113 -9.44 10.19 -4.69
C ASN A 113 -9.69 10.63 -6.14
N THR A 114 -9.43 9.76 -7.10
CA THR A 114 -9.57 10.08 -8.53
C THR A 114 -10.94 9.73 -9.11
N ASN A 115 -11.87 9.29 -8.25
CA ASN A 115 -13.27 8.96 -8.55
C ASN A 115 -13.50 7.98 -9.70
N ALA A 116 -13.49 8.43 -10.96
CA ALA A 116 -13.84 7.61 -12.11
C ALA A 116 -12.95 7.94 -13.30
N GLY A 117 -12.76 6.97 -14.19
CA GLY A 117 -11.85 7.13 -15.32
C GLY A 117 -10.45 6.65 -14.97
N ASN A 118 -9.46 7.11 -15.72
CA ASN A 118 -8.07 6.68 -15.59
C ASN A 118 -7.29 7.68 -14.75
N SER A 119 -6.32 7.22 -13.97
CA SER A 119 -5.47 8.11 -13.20
C SER A 119 -4.02 7.67 -13.11
N ASP A 120 -3.13 8.66 -12.97
CA ASP A 120 -1.72 8.49 -12.67
C ASP A 120 -1.35 9.42 -11.50
N VAL A 121 -1.26 8.84 -10.30
CA VAL A 121 -0.90 9.52 -9.06
C VAL A 121 0.52 9.17 -8.72
N LYS A 122 1.41 10.16 -8.72
CA LYS A 122 2.81 10.00 -8.36
C LYS A 122 3.16 10.90 -7.19
N ILE A 123 3.71 10.30 -6.13
CA ILE A 123 4.15 10.98 -4.92
C ILE A 123 5.64 10.73 -4.76
N ARG A 124 6.44 11.79 -4.89
CA ARG A 124 7.89 11.73 -4.80
C ARG A 124 8.39 12.43 -3.54
N TYR A 125 9.13 11.70 -2.71
CA TYR A 125 9.81 12.21 -1.53
C TYR A 125 11.28 12.50 -1.87
N GLU A 126 11.71 13.72 -1.63
CA GLU A 126 13.09 14.19 -1.80
C GLU A 126 13.57 14.72 -0.45
N LEU A 127 13.93 13.81 0.45
CA LEU A 127 14.21 14.12 1.85
C LEU A 127 15.70 14.34 2.07
N ALA A 128 16.04 15.57 2.48
CA ALA A 128 17.41 15.96 2.78
C ALA A 128 17.96 15.26 4.04
N GLU A 129 19.29 15.31 4.17
CA GLU A 129 19.99 14.79 5.33
C GLU A 129 19.44 15.39 6.63
N SER A 130 19.12 14.54 7.59
CA SER A 130 18.54 14.94 8.87
C SER A 130 18.79 13.92 9.95
N SER A 131 18.93 14.39 11.20
CA SER A 131 18.97 13.51 12.37
C SER A 131 17.59 13.03 12.82
N GLN A 132 16.53 13.41 12.12
CA GLN A 132 15.15 13.08 12.46
C GLN A 132 14.62 12.02 11.51
N THR A 133 13.69 11.21 12.03
CA THR A 133 12.90 10.27 11.24
C THR A 133 11.83 11.02 10.45
N ALA A 134 11.75 10.75 9.15
CA ALA A 134 10.66 11.21 8.32
C ALA A 134 9.44 10.31 8.48
N THR A 135 8.24 10.90 8.46
CA THR A 135 6.97 10.18 8.63
C THR A 135 5.95 10.62 7.59
N THR A 136 5.21 9.67 7.04
CA THR A 136 4.16 9.95 6.05
C THR A 136 3.02 8.94 6.12
N ASP A 137 1.81 9.43 5.88
CA ASP A 137 0.58 8.65 5.80
C ASP A 137 -0.19 9.07 4.54
N VAL A 138 -0.44 8.12 3.63
CA VAL A 138 -1.09 8.40 2.35
C VAL A 138 -2.14 7.37 2.01
N VAL A 139 -3.31 7.86 1.57
CA VAL A 139 -4.36 7.06 0.97
C VAL A 139 -4.62 7.51 -0.46
N VAL A 140 -4.48 6.60 -1.41
CA VAL A 140 -4.89 6.80 -2.82
C VAL A 140 -6.06 5.88 -3.13
N THR A 141 -7.16 6.45 -3.62
CA THR A 141 -8.32 5.72 -4.11
C THR A 141 -8.47 6.00 -5.60
N GLY A 142 -8.22 4.98 -6.42
CA GLY A 142 -8.40 5.00 -7.87
C GLY A 142 -9.86 4.97 -8.28
N GLY A 143 -10.10 5.19 -9.57
CA GLY A 143 -11.41 5.06 -10.17
C GLY A 143 -11.74 3.66 -10.66
N THR A 144 -12.65 3.59 -11.63
CA THR A 144 -13.07 2.34 -12.30
C THR A 144 -12.32 2.09 -13.61
N GLY A 145 -11.19 2.78 -13.85
CA GLY A 145 -10.48 2.77 -15.11
C GLY A 145 -9.11 2.11 -14.98
N GLU A 146 -8.13 2.64 -15.72
CA GLU A 146 -6.73 2.29 -15.51
C GLU A 146 -6.13 3.27 -14.50
N ASP A 147 -5.79 2.79 -13.31
CA ASP A 147 -5.39 3.64 -12.20
C ASP A 147 -3.98 3.27 -11.71
N LYS A 148 -3.10 4.26 -11.63
CA LYS A 148 -1.72 4.08 -11.18
C LYS A 148 -1.44 4.93 -9.96
N ALA A 149 -0.83 4.33 -8.95
CA ALA A 149 -0.31 5.00 -7.78
C ALA A 149 1.18 4.63 -7.61
N ALA A 150 2.06 5.62 -7.66
CA ALA A 150 3.49 5.45 -7.55
C ALA A 150 4.07 6.28 -6.40
N PHE A 151 4.78 5.63 -5.48
CA PHE A 151 5.57 6.25 -4.43
C PHE A 151 7.05 6.14 -4.80
N GLU A 152 7.74 7.27 -4.92
CA GLU A 152 9.18 7.32 -5.17
C GLU A 152 9.86 8.02 -4.01
N VAL A 153 10.76 7.33 -3.31
CA VAL A 153 11.45 7.88 -2.14
C VAL A 153 12.94 7.96 -2.40
N GLU A 154 13.48 9.16 -2.29
CA GLU A 154 14.91 9.42 -2.11
C GLU A 154 15.09 10.03 -0.72
N SER A 155 15.62 9.23 0.21
CA SER A 155 15.73 9.64 1.62
C SER A 155 17.16 9.60 2.12
N LEU A 156 17.62 10.74 2.64
CA LEU A 156 18.88 10.88 3.38
C LEU A 156 18.63 11.10 4.89
N ALA A 157 17.39 10.96 5.34
CA ALA A 157 17.01 11.12 6.74
C ALA A 157 17.50 9.93 7.60
N ALA A 158 17.74 10.17 8.89
CA ALA A 158 18.18 9.14 9.84
C ALA A 158 17.17 7.99 10.04
N GLY A 159 15.93 8.16 9.59
CA GLY A 159 14.99 7.07 9.40
C GLY A 159 13.80 7.48 8.55
N PHE A 160 13.03 6.50 8.11
CA PHE A 160 11.84 6.69 7.28
C PHE A 160 10.72 5.76 7.74
N VAL A 161 9.55 6.32 8.00
CA VAL A 161 8.34 5.59 8.39
C VAL A 161 7.20 5.99 7.46
N ALA A 162 6.57 5.00 6.82
CA ALA A 162 5.46 5.21 5.91
C ALA A 162 4.32 4.24 6.15
N THR A 163 3.11 4.75 6.02
CA THR A 163 1.89 3.94 5.87
C THR A 163 1.20 4.40 4.60
N TRP A 164 1.09 3.50 3.63
CA TRP A 164 0.50 3.79 2.33
C TRP A 164 -0.58 2.79 2.00
N THR A 165 -1.75 3.31 1.66
CA THR A 165 -2.88 2.49 1.20
C THR A 165 -3.28 2.92 -0.20
N VAL A 166 -3.32 1.97 -1.11
CA VAL A 166 -3.83 2.15 -2.47
C VAL A 166 -5.04 1.24 -2.66
N SER A 167 -6.16 1.82 -3.08
CA SER A 167 -7.36 1.07 -3.41
C SER A 167 -7.75 1.35 -4.86
N GLY A 168 -7.54 0.37 -5.73
CA GLY A 168 -8.16 0.34 -7.05
C GLY A 168 -9.59 -0.19 -6.95
N LEU A 169 -10.48 0.26 -7.83
CA LEU A 169 -11.82 -0.35 -7.94
C LEU A 169 -11.77 -1.49 -8.97
N SER A 170 -12.63 -1.45 -9.97
CA SER A 170 -12.59 -2.35 -11.13
C SER A 170 -11.69 -1.75 -12.20
N GLY A 171 -10.90 -2.54 -12.92
CA GLY A 171 -10.04 -2.06 -14.01
C GLY A 171 -8.60 -2.53 -13.83
N ASN A 172 -7.68 -2.06 -14.67
CA ASN A 172 -6.27 -2.44 -14.55
C ASN A 172 -5.55 -1.45 -13.64
N ASN A 173 -5.15 -1.88 -12.45
CA ASN A 173 -4.58 -1.00 -11.43
C ASN A 173 -3.10 -1.31 -11.19
N GLU A 174 -2.30 -0.29 -10.93
CA GLU A 174 -0.88 -0.41 -10.64
C GLU A 174 -0.54 0.34 -9.35
N ALA A 175 -0.03 -0.37 -8.33
CA ALA A 175 0.49 0.21 -7.10
C ALA A 175 2.00 -0.08 -7.03
N THR A 176 2.81 0.97 -7.10
CA THR A 176 4.27 0.85 -7.08
C THR A 176 4.87 1.70 -5.96
N ALA A 177 5.83 1.16 -5.24
CA ALA A 177 6.68 1.89 -4.32
C ALA A 177 8.14 1.55 -4.61
N VAL A 178 8.96 2.59 -4.81
CA VAL A 178 10.41 2.47 -5.01
C VAL A 178 11.10 3.37 -3.99
N ILE A 179 11.89 2.78 -3.11
CA ILE A 179 12.58 3.48 -2.03
C ILE A 179 14.08 3.32 -2.19
N ASN A 180 14.77 4.45 -2.24
CA ASN A 180 16.22 4.52 -2.19
C ASN A 180 16.63 5.34 -0.96
N SER A 181 17.15 4.64 0.05
CA SER A 181 17.70 5.20 1.29
C SER A 181 19.16 4.79 1.42
N PRO A 182 20.08 5.44 0.68
CA PRO A 182 21.46 5.00 0.53
C PRO A 182 22.36 5.31 1.74
N GLU A 183 21.90 6.18 2.64
CA GLU A 183 22.65 6.55 3.85
C GLU A 183 22.34 5.59 5.01
N ASP A 184 23.35 5.40 5.86
CA ASP A 184 23.19 4.66 7.12
C ASP A 184 22.05 5.31 7.93
N SER A 185 21.05 4.50 8.28
CA SER A 185 19.89 4.95 9.03
C SER A 185 19.59 3.99 10.18
N ASP A 186 18.87 4.48 11.19
CA ASP A 186 18.49 3.66 12.33
C ASP A 186 17.28 2.77 11.98
N LEU A 187 16.34 3.31 11.18
CA LEU A 187 15.04 2.70 10.93
C LEU A 187 14.53 2.94 9.51
N MET A 188 14.07 1.86 8.88
CA MET A 188 13.17 1.87 7.72
C MET A 188 11.91 1.10 8.11
N SER A 189 10.73 1.72 8.07
CA SER A 189 9.47 1.05 8.39
C SER A 189 8.41 1.42 7.36
N VAL A 190 7.89 0.45 6.61
CA VAL A 190 6.89 0.72 5.58
C VAL A 190 5.77 -0.30 5.63
N ASP A 191 4.57 0.18 5.83
CA ASP A 191 3.34 -0.57 5.57
C ASP A 191 2.79 -0.12 4.21
N PHE A 192 2.66 -1.07 3.27
CA PHE A 192 2.12 -0.82 1.95
C PHE A 192 1.00 -1.81 1.65
N ASP A 193 -0.22 -1.25 1.61
CA ASP A 193 -1.44 -1.99 1.37
C ASP A 193 -1.99 -1.65 -0.01
N PHE A 194 -2.28 -2.69 -0.80
CA PHE A 194 -2.96 -2.58 -2.07
C PHE A 194 -4.20 -3.46 -2.09
N THR A 195 -5.31 -2.93 -2.61
CA THR A 195 -6.52 -3.70 -2.86
C THR A 195 -7.10 -3.29 -4.21
N ALA A 196 -7.39 -4.28 -5.03
CA ALA A 196 -8.14 -4.17 -6.27
C ALA A 196 -9.23 -5.24 -6.29
N SER A 197 -10.13 -5.18 -7.26
CA SER A 197 -11.25 -6.13 -7.34
C SER A 197 -11.26 -6.98 -8.61
N GLY A 198 -10.55 -6.56 -9.65
CA GLY A 198 -10.37 -7.33 -10.87
C GLY A 198 -10.00 -6.47 -12.07
N GLY A 199 -9.43 -7.13 -13.08
CA GLY A 199 -8.64 -6.50 -14.13
C GLY A 199 -7.19 -6.96 -13.99
N LEU A 200 -6.30 -6.54 -14.89
CA LEU A 200 -4.88 -6.91 -14.79
C LEU A 200 -4.22 -5.98 -13.78
N ASP A 201 -3.98 -6.48 -12.58
CA ASP A 201 -3.53 -5.70 -11.44
C ASP A 201 -2.05 -5.98 -11.11
N LYS A 202 -1.34 -4.91 -10.71
CA LYS A 202 0.10 -4.94 -10.48
C LYS A 202 0.47 -4.29 -9.16
N TYR A 203 1.19 -5.03 -8.33
CA TYR A 203 1.78 -4.59 -7.08
C TYR A 203 3.30 -4.69 -7.14
N VAL A 204 4.02 -3.59 -6.93
CA VAL A 204 5.49 -3.56 -6.91
C VAL A 204 5.98 -2.81 -5.68
N PHE A 205 6.86 -3.45 -4.93
CA PHE A 205 7.57 -2.83 -3.81
C PHE A 205 9.07 -3.10 -3.95
N ASP A 206 9.87 -2.06 -4.12
CA ASP A 206 11.31 -2.15 -4.30
C ASP A 206 12.02 -1.22 -3.32
N VAL A 207 12.94 -1.76 -2.53
CA VAL A 207 13.65 -1.02 -1.48
C VAL A 207 15.13 -1.31 -1.54
N ILE A 208 15.91 -0.23 -1.57
CA ILE A 208 17.34 -0.23 -1.23
C ILE A 208 17.51 0.59 0.05
N SER A 209 18.04 -0.06 1.09
CA SER A 209 18.21 0.53 2.41
C SER A 209 19.56 0.18 3.04
N PHE A 210 20.03 1.07 3.91
CA PHE A 210 21.15 0.86 4.83
C PHE A 210 20.67 1.06 6.29
N ALA A 211 19.42 0.68 6.58
CA ALA A 211 18.85 0.80 7.92
C ALA A 211 19.30 -0.35 8.84
N GLN A 212 19.63 -0.03 10.09
CA GLN A 212 19.94 -1.03 11.11
C GLN A 212 18.73 -1.92 11.44
N SER A 213 17.52 -1.35 11.43
CA SER A 213 16.26 -2.09 11.50
C SER A 213 15.39 -1.74 10.30
N ALA A 214 14.95 -2.76 9.55
CA ALA A 214 14.04 -2.62 8.43
C ALA A 214 12.77 -3.44 8.71
N GLN A 215 11.61 -2.81 8.66
CA GLN A 215 10.31 -3.41 8.99
C GLN A 215 9.34 -3.18 7.84
N PHE A 216 8.75 -4.26 7.33
CA PHE A 216 7.85 -4.20 6.19
C PHE A 216 6.56 -4.96 6.44
N GLY A 217 5.43 -4.27 6.35
CA GLY A 217 4.10 -4.86 6.26
C GLY A 217 3.57 -4.73 4.85
N LEU A 218 3.54 -5.82 4.09
CA LEU A 218 3.24 -5.79 2.66
C LEU A 218 2.00 -6.62 2.37
N SER A 219 0.92 -5.95 1.97
CA SER A 219 -0.37 -6.59 1.70
C SER A 219 -0.86 -6.22 0.31
N ALA A 220 -1.30 -7.23 -0.43
CA ALA A 220 -1.93 -7.05 -1.73
C ALA A 220 -3.10 -8.01 -1.86
N ASP A 221 -4.26 -7.50 -2.28
CA ASP A 221 -5.39 -8.30 -2.78
C ASP A 221 -5.69 -7.80 -4.19
N THR A 222 -5.27 -8.54 -5.22
CA THR A 222 -5.32 -8.08 -6.62
C THR A 222 -6.60 -8.54 -7.35
N GLY A 223 -7.38 -9.44 -6.75
CA GLY A 223 -8.71 -9.77 -7.25
C GLY A 223 -8.70 -10.85 -8.33
N GLY A 224 -8.56 -10.50 -9.60
CA GLY A 224 -8.49 -11.53 -10.64
C GLY A 224 -8.42 -11.02 -12.07
N ALA A 225 -8.21 -11.96 -12.99
CA ALA A 225 -7.36 -11.88 -14.17
C ALA A 225 -5.89 -12.20 -13.82
N ASP A 226 -4.98 -12.13 -14.80
CA ASP A 226 -3.58 -12.51 -14.62
C ASP A 226 -2.81 -11.35 -13.93
N ASP A 227 -2.52 -11.52 -12.64
CA ASP A 227 -1.98 -10.46 -11.78
C ASP A 227 -0.48 -10.64 -11.46
N LEU A 228 0.15 -9.54 -11.02
CA LEU A 228 1.58 -9.50 -10.70
C LEU A 228 1.85 -8.84 -9.34
N ALA A 229 2.53 -9.55 -8.45
CA ALA A 229 3.11 -9.00 -7.21
C ALA A 229 4.63 -9.21 -7.17
N VAL A 230 5.41 -8.13 -7.19
CA VAL A 230 6.88 -8.18 -7.08
C VAL A 230 7.32 -7.40 -5.85
N VAL A 231 8.10 -8.06 -5.00
CA VAL A 231 8.72 -7.45 -3.84
C VAL A 231 10.22 -7.67 -3.87
N THR A 232 10.99 -6.59 -3.78
CA THR A 232 12.46 -6.61 -3.65
C THR A 232 12.85 -5.82 -2.40
N LEU A 233 13.52 -6.48 -1.46
CA LEU A 233 14.01 -5.89 -0.21
C LEU A 233 15.53 -6.05 -0.14
N ASP A 234 16.26 -4.99 -0.44
CA ASP A 234 17.70 -4.93 -0.32
C ASP A 234 18.09 -4.08 0.90
N ASN A 235 18.58 -4.72 1.97
CA ASN A 235 19.13 -4.04 3.14
C ASN A 235 20.62 -4.37 3.32
N PHE A 236 21.48 -3.40 3.09
CA PHE A 236 22.93 -3.60 3.04
C PHE A 236 23.66 -3.20 4.33
N ALA A 237 22.95 -2.72 5.35
CA ALA A 237 23.56 -2.44 6.65
C ALA A 237 24.12 -3.74 7.28
N SER A 238 25.39 -3.70 7.69
CA SER A 238 26.05 -4.82 8.36
C SER A 238 25.43 -5.07 9.73
N GLY A 239 25.01 -6.30 10.01
CA GLY A 239 24.34 -6.63 11.27
C GLY A 239 22.92 -6.09 11.38
N SER A 240 22.33 -5.68 10.25
CA SER A 240 20.93 -5.25 10.20
C SER A 240 19.97 -6.38 10.53
N ASP A 241 18.77 -5.98 10.96
CA ASP A 241 17.63 -6.86 11.14
C ASP A 241 16.49 -6.44 10.21
N THR A 242 16.10 -7.32 9.31
CA THR A 242 15.00 -7.12 8.36
C THR A 242 13.83 -8.02 8.74
N ASP A 243 12.74 -7.42 9.20
CA ASP A 243 11.47 -8.09 9.47
C ASP A 243 10.48 -7.80 8.34
N ALA A 244 9.96 -8.83 7.68
CA ALA A 244 8.97 -8.67 6.62
C ALA A 244 7.77 -9.60 6.80
N ALA A 245 6.57 -9.01 6.82
CA ALA A 245 5.30 -9.70 6.86
C ALA A 245 4.57 -9.53 5.53
N PHE A 246 4.18 -10.65 4.93
CA PHE A 246 3.52 -10.69 3.63
C PHE A 246 2.07 -11.16 3.75
N ALA A 247 1.16 -10.48 3.07
CA ALA A 247 -0.22 -10.89 2.88
C ALA A 247 -0.60 -10.68 1.41
N LEU A 248 -0.02 -11.48 0.52
CA LEU A 248 -0.28 -11.41 -0.92
C LEU A 248 -1.38 -12.41 -1.31
N ARG A 249 -2.43 -11.91 -1.96
CA ARG A 249 -3.61 -12.65 -2.43
C ARG A 249 -3.85 -12.25 -3.88
N LEU A 250 -3.59 -13.15 -4.83
CA LEU A 250 -3.63 -12.80 -6.25
C LEU A 250 -5.02 -13.04 -6.86
N GLY A 251 -5.64 -14.16 -6.51
CA GLY A 251 -7.08 -14.35 -6.69
C GLY A 251 -7.41 -15.34 -7.78
N THR A 252 -7.82 -14.92 -8.98
CA THR A 252 -8.14 -15.86 -10.06
C THR A 252 -7.44 -15.45 -11.34
N GLY A 253 -6.62 -16.30 -11.95
CA GLY A 253 -5.82 -15.96 -13.11
C GLY A 253 -4.58 -16.83 -13.17
N GLY A 254 -3.74 -16.64 -14.19
CA GLY A 254 -2.37 -17.13 -14.15
C GLY A 254 -1.48 -16.09 -13.49
N ASP A 255 -1.36 -16.14 -12.17
CA ASP A 255 -0.78 -15.06 -11.39
C ASP A 255 0.71 -15.26 -11.11
N THR A 256 1.43 -14.17 -10.83
CA THR A 256 2.84 -14.23 -10.45
C THR A 256 3.11 -13.45 -9.16
N SER A 257 3.70 -14.12 -8.17
CA SER A 257 4.31 -13.50 -7.01
C SER A 257 5.82 -13.79 -6.98
N GLU A 258 6.63 -12.75 -6.94
CA GLU A 258 8.09 -12.86 -6.72
C GLU A 258 8.49 -12.01 -5.51
N ILE A 259 9.13 -12.67 -4.53
CA ILE A 259 9.69 -12.03 -3.34
C ILE A 259 11.20 -12.26 -3.36
N VAL A 260 11.97 -11.17 -3.35
CA VAL A 260 13.42 -11.18 -3.28
C VAL A 260 13.84 -10.42 -2.03
N VAL A 261 14.64 -11.04 -1.17
CA VAL A 261 15.16 -10.42 0.05
C VAL A 261 16.66 -10.62 0.14
N ASN A 262 17.42 -9.54 0.08
CA ASN A 262 18.87 -9.55 0.24
C ASN A 262 19.25 -8.74 1.48
N SER A 263 19.80 -9.42 2.47
CA SER A 263 20.41 -8.77 3.65
C SER A 263 21.79 -9.38 3.91
N PRO A 264 22.77 -9.08 3.04
CA PRO A 264 24.09 -9.68 3.13
C PRO A 264 24.82 -9.14 4.37
N GLY A 265 24.97 -9.99 5.39
CA GLY A 265 25.60 -9.64 6.67
C GLY A 265 24.63 -9.26 7.79
N GLY A 266 23.31 -9.27 7.51
CA GLY A 266 22.25 -9.12 8.50
C GLY A 266 21.41 -10.39 8.70
N THR A 267 20.27 -10.22 9.33
CA THR A 267 19.18 -11.21 9.43
C THR A 267 17.95 -10.76 8.66
N ALA A 268 17.20 -11.73 8.13
CA ALA A 268 15.90 -11.54 7.53
C ALA A 268 14.91 -12.56 8.12
N ASP A 269 13.88 -12.07 8.80
CA ASP A 269 12.79 -12.85 9.37
C ASP A 269 11.51 -12.61 8.55
N LEU A 270 11.15 -13.61 7.75
CA LEU A 270 10.03 -13.54 6.80
C LEU A 270 8.82 -14.31 7.35
N THR A 271 7.64 -13.67 7.33
CA THR A 271 6.39 -14.26 7.84
C THR A 271 5.20 -13.99 6.92
N GLY A 272 4.10 -14.71 7.14
CA GLY A 272 2.83 -14.47 6.44
C GLY A 272 2.58 -15.44 5.29
N SER A 273 1.99 -14.96 4.20
CA SER A 273 1.64 -15.78 3.04
C SER A 273 1.65 -15.07 1.70
N SER A 274 1.96 -15.84 0.66
CA SER A 274 1.62 -15.54 -0.73
C SER A 274 0.68 -16.63 -1.26
N LEU A 275 -0.48 -16.22 -1.75
CA LEU A 275 -1.57 -17.06 -2.18
C LEU A 275 -1.86 -16.77 -3.65
N GLY A 276 -1.64 -17.76 -4.52
CA GLY A 276 -1.93 -17.67 -5.96
C GLY A 276 -3.44 -17.57 -6.18
N GLY A 277 -4.15 -18.68 -6.04
CA GLY A 277 -5.60 -18.67 -6.04
C GLY A 277 -6.19 -19.70 -6.98
N SER A 278 -6.84 -19.30 -8.06
CA SER A 278 -7.26 -20.27 -9.07
C SER A 278 -6.71 -19.92 -10.43
N GLY A 279 -6.06 -20.87 -11.07
CA GLY A 279 -5.35 -20.75 -12.34
C GLY A 279 -3.91 -21.22 -12.17
N ASP A 280 -3.09 -21.10 -13.22
CA ASP A 280 -1.73 -21.63 -13.21
C ASP A 280 -0.77 -20.57 -12.66
N ASP A 281 -0.39 -20.69 -11.38
CA ASP A 281 0.31 -19.62 -10.67
C ASP A 281 1.83 -19.84 -10.55
N LEU A 282 2.60 -18.76 -10.51
CA LEU A 282 4.03 -18.75 -10.19
C LEU A 282 4.28 -18.03 -8.86
N LEU A 283 4.70 -18.76 -7.83
CA LEU A 283 5.03 -18.20 -6.52
C LEU A 283 6.51 -18.44 -6.21
N LYS A 284 7.29 -17.37 -6.05
CA LYS A 284 8.74 -17.45 -5.90
C LYS A 284 9.24 -16.65 -4.70
N LEU A 285 10.12 -17.26 -3.92
CA LEU A 285 10.93 -16.60 -2.89
C LEU A 285 12.41 -16.83 -3.17
N VAL A 286 13.18 -15.74 -3.19
CA VAL A 286 14.65 -15.75 -3.20
C VAL A 286 15.14 -14.98 -1.98
N GLN A 287 15.94 -15.63 -1.12
CA GLN A 287 16.54 -15.00 0.04
C GLN A 287 18.06 -15.17 0.04
N GLU A 288 18.80 -14.07 0.16
CA GLU A 288 20.22 -14.04 0.53
C GLU A 288 20.41 -13.35 1.88
N ALA A 289 20.20 -14.09 2.96
CA ALA A 289 20.31 -13.60 4.34
C ALA A 289 20.34 -14.77 5.34
N ASN A 290 20.89 -14.53 6.53
CA ASN A 290 20.58 -15.40 7.68
C ASN A 290 19.17 -15.09 8.20
N GLY A 291 18.59 -15.93 9.05
CA GLY A 291 17.31 -15.60 9.71
C GLY A 291 16.29 -16.72 9.61
N ARG A 292 15.00 -16.36 9.56
CA ARG A 292 13.87 -17.30 9.59
C ARG A 292 12.98 -17.14 8.38
N ILE A 293 12.57 -18.25 7.80
CA ILE A 293 11.52 -18.30 6.79
C ILE A 293 10.32 -19.02 7.39
N ASN A 294 9.29 -18.27 7.74
CA ASN A 294 7.98 -18.76 8.20
C ASN A 294 6.88 -18.29 7.23
N LEU A 295 7.18 -18.37 5.94
CA LEU A 295 6.29 -17.99 4.86
C LEU A 295 5.50 -19.21 4.36
N ARG A 296 4.22 -19.00 4.09
CA ARG A 296 3.37 -19.94 3.36
C ARG A 296 3.23 -19.48 1.91
N LEU A 297 3.74 -20.26 0.96
CA LEU A 297 3.46 -20.11 -0.46
C LEU A 297 2.44 -21.18 -0.85
N ASN A 298 1.30 -20.76 -1.40
CA ASN A 298 0.19 -21.66 -1.70
C ASN A 298 -0.42 -21.35 -3.06
N GLY A 299 -0.19 -22.23 -4.03
CA GLY A 299 -0.73 -22.12 -5.39
C GLY A 299 -2.26 -22.17 -5.41
N GLN A 300 -2.85 -23.00 -4.54
CA GLN A 300 -4.28 -23.22 -4.35
C GLN A 300 -4.93 -24.10 -5.43
N GLY A 301 -5.15 -23.63 -6.64
CA GLY A 301 -5.92 -24.41 -7.61
C GLY A 301 -5.51 -24.14 -9.05
N GLY A 302 -4.84 -25.08 -9.68
CA GLY A 302 -4.37 -25.00 -11.07
C GLY A 302 -3.05 -25.74 -11.20
N HIS A 303 -2.26 -25.45 -12.22
CA HIS A 303 -0.93 -26.04 -12.37
C HIS A 303 0.13 -25.07 -11.86
N ASP A 304 0.47 -25.19 -10.58
CA ASP A 304 1.24 -24.16 -9.89
C ASP A 304 2.75 -24.46 -9.86
N TYR A 305 3.56 -23.41 -9.93
CA TYR A 305 5.00 -23.45 -9.73
C TYR A 305 5.38 -22.68 -8.48
N VAL A 306 5.78 -23.39 -7.42
CA VAL A 306 6.19 -22.79 -6.15
C VAL A 306 7.69 -23.03 -5.94
N ASP A 307 8.50 -21.97 -5.93
CA ASP A 307 9.97 -22.07 -5.81
C ASP A 307 10.50 -21.22 -4.67
N VAL A 308 11.24 -21.86 -3.76
CA VAL A 308 11.91 -21.20 -2.65
C VAL A 308 13.41 -21.49 -2.76
N PHE A 309 14.19 -20.43 -2.92
CA PHE A 309 15.64 -20.46 -2.84
C PHE A 309 16.11 -19.59 -1.68
N ALA A 310 16.82 -20.18 -0.72
CA ALA A 310 17.38 -19.46 0.40
C ALA A 310 18.86 -19.76 0.57
N LYS A 311 19.66 -18.73 0.85
CA LYS A 311 21.10 -18.82 1.03
C LYS A 311 21.54 -18.02 2.24
N GLY A 312 22.30 -18.66 3.11
CA GLY A 312 22.84 -18.08 4.34
C GLY A 312 23.55 -19.14 5.16
N SER A 313 24.39 -18.74 6.11
CA SER A 313 25.06 -19.70 6.99
C SER A 313 24.15 -20.23 8.11
N ASN A 314 23.03 -19.54 8.37
CA ASN A 314 22.07 -19.86 9.42
C ASN A 314 20.63 -19.50 9.00
N VAL A 315 20.10 -20.20 8.00
CA VAL A 315 18.69 -20.13 7.62
C VAL A 315 17.89 -21.13 8.46
N ARG A 316 16.80 -20.66 9.09
CA ARG A 316 15.93 -21.42 10.00
C ARG A 316 14.46 -21.24 9.62
N GLY A 317 13.55 -21.89 10.35
CA GLY A 317 12.10 -21.69 10.22
C GLY A 317 11.38 -22.89 9.61
N THR A 318 10.11 -22.68 9.28
CA THR A 318 9.22 -23.72 8.74
C THR A 318 8.49 -23.19 7.49
N PRO A 319 9.19 -23.00 6.36
CA PRO A 319 8.50 -22.59 5.14
C PRO A 319 7.54 -23.68 4.70
N ARG A 320 6.42 -23.27 4.13
CA ARG A 320 5.36 -24.17 3.66
C ARG A 320 5.11 -23.91 2.18
N LEU A 321 5.36 -24.91 1.36
CA LEU A 321 5.08 -24.90 -0.07
C LEU A 321 3.87 -25.82 -0.28
N LEU A 322 2.78 -25.26 -0.79
CA LEU A 322 1.50 -25.95 -0.94
C LEU A 322 1.03 -25.80 -2.39
N GLY A 323 0.77 -26.90 -3.08
CA GLY A 323 0.14 -26.89 -4.41
C GLY A 323 -1.40 -26.84 -4.29
N ALA A 324 -1.91 -27.68 -3.41
CA ALA A 324 -3.32 -27.90 -3.07
C ALA A 324 -4.14 -28.61 -4.15
N GLY A 325 -4.37 -28.07 -5.34
CA GLY A 325 -5.17 -28.76 -6.36
C GLY A 325 -4.65 -28.53 -7.76
N GLY A 326 -4.48 -29.62 -8.52
CA GLY A 326 -3.97 -29.61 -9.89
C GLY A 326 -2.67 -30.40 -9.98
N ASN A 327 -1.79 -30.05 -10.93
CA ASN A 327 -0.52 -30.79 -11.09
C ASN A 327 0.60 -29.82 -10.85
N ASP A 328 1.20 -29.89 -9.67
CA ASP A 328 2.03 -28.82 -9.15
C ASP A 328 3.52 -29.18 -9.19
N PHE A 329 4.35 -28.14 -9.28
CA PHE A 329 5.79 -28.24 -9.13
C PHE A 329 6.26 -27.42 -7.94
N LEU A 330 6.73 -28.11 -6.90
CA LEU A 330 7.12 -27.51 -5.63
C LEU A 330 8.62 -27.69 -5.40
N LYS A 331 9.37 -26.60 -5.37
CA LYS A 331 10.84 -26.62 -5.26
C LYS A 331 11.33 -25.82 -4.06
N LEU A 332 12.15 -26.47 -3.25
CA LEU A 332 12.82 -25.88 -2.10
C LEU A 332 14.33 -26.16 -2.16
N PHE A 333 15.10 -25.09 -2.17
CA PHE A 333 16.54 -25.12 -2.01
C PHE A 333 16.96 -24.20 -0.85
N VAL A 334 17.73 -24.73 0.10
CA VAL A 334 18.28 -23.96 1.21
C VAL A 334 19.76 -24.31 1.35
N ASP A 335 20.64 -23.33 1.19
CA ASP A 335 22.08 -23.48 1.44
C ASP A 335 22.37 -23.49 2.96
N GLY A 336 23.31 -24.31 3.40
CA GLY A 336 23.69 -24.47 4.81
C GLY A 336 23.15 -25.74 5.50
N PRO A 337 23.50 -25.99 6.79
CA PRO A 337 22.94 -27.12 7.53
C PRO A 337 21.42 -26.98 7.59
N HIS A 338 20.68 -28.05 7.25
CA HIS A 338 19.22 -28.06 7.18
C HIS A 338 18.56 -27.83 8.56
N VAL A 339 18.57 -26.59 9.06
CA VAL A 339 17.93 -26.20 10.33
C VAL A 339 16.46 -25.81 10.12
N ALA A 340 16.04 -25.60 8.88
CA ALA A 340 14.63 -25.47 8.54
C ALA A 340 13.92 -26.84 8.60
N THR A 341 12.69 -26.87 9.13
CA THR A 341 11.81 -28.04 9.06
C THR A 341 10.63 -27.71 8.12
N PRO A 342 10.87 -27.71 6.80
CA PRO A 342 9.88 -27.27 5.84
C PRO A 342 8.77 -28.33 5.64
N ILE A 343 7.63 -27.88 5.11
CA ILE A 343 6.55 -28.73 4.65
C ILE A 343 6.35 -28.48 3.15
N ILE A 344 6.37 -29.55 2.37
CA ILE A 344 5.99 -29.56 0.96
C ILE A 344 4.76 -30.47 0.85
N ASP A 345 3.64 -29.92 0.40
CA ASP A 345 2.36 -30.63 0.27
C ASP A 345 1.80 -30.39 -1.13
N GLY A 346 1.86 -31.40 -2.00
CA GLY A 346 1.36 -31.32 -3.39
C GLY A 346 -0.15 -31.12 -3.40
N GLY A 347 -0.87 -32.00 -2.71
CA GLY A 347 -2.31 -31.91 -2.55
C GLY A 347 -3.04 -32.88 -3.46
N ALA A 348 -3.99 -32.40 -4.24
CA ALA A 348 -4.81 -33.21 -5.12
C ALA A 348 -4.35 -33.09 -6.58
N GLY A 349 -3.69 -34.13 -7.09
CA GLY A 349 -3.45 -34.34 -8.52
C GLY A 349 -2.16 -35.11 -8.74
N TYR A 350 -1.33 -34.71 -9.71
CA TYR A 350 -0.02 -35.30 -9.94
C TYR A 350 1.07 -34.27 -9.67
N ASP A 351 1.75 -34.40 -8.55
CA ASP A 351 2.63 -33.36 -8.03
C ASP A 351 4.09 -33.80 -7.97
N ILE A 352 4.99 -32.86 -8.28
CA ILE A 352 6.43 -33.05 -8.28
C ILE A 352 7.04 -32.17 -7.19
N ALA A 353 7.73 -32.81 -6.23
CA ALA A 353 8.51 -32.11 -5.21
C ALA A 353 10.01 -32.21 -5.50
N TYR A 354 10.72 -31.08 -5.35
CA TYR A 354 12.17 -31.00 -5.32
C TYR A 354 12.66 -30.37 -4.01
N GLY A 355 13.41 -31.10 -3.18
CA GLY A 355 13.97 -30.54 -1.94
C GLY A 355 14.03 -31.51 -0.76
N PHE A 356 13.80 -31.01 0.45
CA PHE A 356 13.89 -31.80 1.69
C PHE A 356 12.80 -31.42 2.70
N GLY A 357 12.65 -32.22 3.77
CA GLY A 357 11.73 -31.96 4.88
C GLY A 357 10.55 -32.93 4.95
N THR A 358 9.39 -32.44 5.37
CA THR A 358 8.14 -33.23 5.37
C THR A 358 7.46 -33.08 4.03
N ILE A 359 7.51 -34.12 3.20
CA ILE A 359 6.91 -34.17 1.88
C ILE A 359 5.66 -35.05 1.93
N ILE A 360 4.52 -34.52 1.50
CA ILE A 360 3.20 -35.16 1.59
C ILE A 360 2.48 -34.96 0.26
N ASN A 361 1.68 -35.95 -0.15
CA ASN A 361 0.83 -35.87 -1.34
C ASN A 361 1.60 -35.43 -2.59
N CYS A 362 2.77 -36.03 -2.84
CA CYS A 362 3.52 -35.84 -4.08
C CYS A 362 3.82 -37.20 -4.71
N GLU A 363 3.51 -37.34 -5.99
CA GLU A 363 3.71 -38.57 -6.77
C GLU A 363 5.17 -38.74 -7.21
N GLU A 364 5.89 -37.64 -7.40
CA GLU A 364 7.33 -37.63 -7.72
C GLU A 364 8.11 -36.79 -6.71
N VAL A 365 9.22 -37.35 -6.20
CA VAL A 365 10.13 -36.66 -5.28
C VAL A 365 11.55 -36.76 -5.79
N ASN A 366 12.14 -35.61 -6.11
CA ASN A 366 13.51 -35.46 -6.56
C ASN A 366 14.33 -34.74 -5.47
N ASN A 367 15.51 -35.26 -5.15
CA ASN A 367 16.39 -34.69 -4.12
C ASN A 367 17.64 -34.05 -4.74
#